data_AF-A0A954E0V5-F1
#
_entry.id   AF-A0A954E0V5-F1
#
_cell.length_a   1.000
_cell.length_b   1.000
_cell.length_c   1.000
_cell.angle_alpha   90.00
_cell.angle_beta   90.00
_cell.angle_gamma   90.00
#
_symmetry.space_group_name_H-M   'P 1'
#
loop_
_entity.id
_entity.type
_entity.pdbx_description
1 polymer ?
#
loop_
_entity_poly.entity_id
_entity_poly.type
_entity_poly.pdbx_seq_one_letter_code
_entity_poly.pdbx_strand_id
1 'polypeptide(L)'
;MSDSNRKLIEENLADLHRLARKKQQPNRFHARELLTALGELILAEGEGLPEVELVRAAVTPFEHWEKAVAEELSLACTEHIQGVDPRYLDLPNYDFEYLVAARERLEARLTAVDALGLEVSEDLLNRVAEADRVVEPYLREQRGELGAN
;
A
#
# COMPACT_ATOMS: atom_id res chain seq x y z
N MET A 1 5.82 -13.78 -9.87
CA MET A 1 5.30 -12.84 -8.84
C MET A 1 3.78 -12.88 -8.84
N SER A 2 3.13 -12.67 -9.99
CA SER A 2 1.70 -12.91 -10.24
C SER A 2 1.08 -14.12 -9.53
N ASP A 3 1.61 -15.33 -9.75
CA ASP A 3 1.07 -16.55 -9.12
C ASP A 3 1.15 -16.53 -7.59
N SER A 4 2.18 -15.91 -7.03
CA SER A 4 2.33 -15.74 -5.57
C SER A 4 1.28 -14.79 -5.02
N ASN A 5 1.02 -13.68 -5.72
CA ASN A 5 0.07 -12.66 -5.28
C ASN A 5 -1.37 -13.17 -5.39
N ARG A 6 -1.72 -13.89 -6.45
CA ARG A 6 -3.01 -14.58 -6.56
C ARG A 6 -3.23 -15.56 -5.42
N LYS A 7 -2.21 -16.35 -5.07
CA LYS A 7 -2.28 -17.26 -3.91
C LYS A 7 -2.49 -16.51 -2.59
N LEU A 8 -1.78 -15.42 -2.36
CA LEU A 8 -1.97 -14.59 -1.16
C LEU A 8 -3.38 -13.99 -1.10
N ILE A 9 -3.92 -13.54 -2.23
CA ILE A 9 -5.31 -13.06 -2.31
C ILE A 9 -6.28 -14.20 -1.93
N GLU A 10 -6.13 -15.39 -2.51
CA GLU A 10 -6.97 -16.55 -2.19
C GLU A 10 -6.95 -16.89 -0.69
N GLU A 11 -5.77 -16.88 -0.06
CA GLU A 11 -5.60 -17.11 1.38
C GLU A 11 -6.32 -16.03 2.21
N ASN A 12 -6.15 -14.75 1.85
CA ASN A 12 -6.84 -13.64 2.52
C ASN A 12 -8.36 -13.71 2.35
N LEU A 13 -8.86 -14.09 1.17
CA LEU A 13 -10.29 -14.29 0.92
C LEU A 13 -10.85 -15.42 1.78
N ALA A 14 -10.12 -16.53 1.90
CA ALA A 14 -10.49 -17.61 2.81
C ALA A 14 -10.57 -17.13 4.27
N ASP A 15 -9.65 -16.27 4.69
CA ASP A 15 -9.61 -15.68 6.03
C ASP A 15 -10.79 -14.76 6.30
N LEU A 16 -11.12 -13.87 5.35
CA LEU A 16 -12.33 -13.06 5.41
C LEU A 16 -13.59 -13.94 5.50
N HIS A 17 -13.70 -15.00 4.71
CA HIS A 17 -14.83 -15.93 4.84
C HIS A 17 -14.91 -16.60 6.22
N ARG A 18 -13.77 -16.90 6.85
CA ARG A 18 -13.74 -17.42 8.23
C ARG A 18 -14.22 -16.37 9.24
N LEU A 19 -13.80 -15.11 9.10
CA LEU A 19 -14.27 -14.00 9.95
C LEU A 19 -15.78 -13.80 9.83
N ALA A 20 -16.31 -13.77 8.60
CA ALA A 20 -17.73 -13.61 8.33
C ALA A 20 -18.57 -14.71 9.02
N ARG A 21 -18.15 -15.98 8.91
CA ARG A 21 -18.81 -17.11 9.59
C ARG A 21 -18.81 -16.97 11.12
N LYS A 22 -17.74 -16.39 11.67
CA LYS A 22 -17.60 -16.14 13.11
C LYS A 22 -18.22 -14.81 13.56
N LYS A 23 -18.81 -14.03 12.64
CA LYS A 23 -19.31 -12.67 12.90
C LYS A 23 -18.24 -11.75 13.51
N GLN A 24 -16.99 -11.95 13.10
CA GLN A 24 -15.87 -11.10 13.48
C GLN A 24 -15.61 -10.06 12.41
N GLN A 25 -15.14 -8.88 12.83
CA GLN A 25 -14.78 -7.79 11.92
C GLN A 25 -13.30 -7.89 11.53
N PRO A 26 -12.94 -7.66 10.26
CA PRO A 26 -11.56 -7.49 9.87
C PRO A 26 -10.97 -6.23 10.53
N ASN A 27 -9.65 -6.18 10.58
CA ASN A 27 -8.89 -5.06 11.12
C ASN A 27 -7.81 -4.63 10.12
N ARG A 28 -7.03 -3.60 10.46
CA ARG A 28 -5.96 -3.07 9.60
C ARG A 28 -4.96 -4.10 9.09
N PHE A 29 -4.70 -5.19 9.83
CA PHE A 29 -3.78 -6.25 9.38
C PHE A 29 -4.38 -7.04 8.21
N HIS A 30 -5.68 -7.34 8.24
CA HIS A 30 -6.36 -7.98 7.11
C HIS A 30 -6.41 -7.05 5.89
N ALA A 31 -6.64 -5.75 6.13
CA ALA A 31 -6.58 -4.74 5.06
C ALA A 31 -5.19 -4.66 4.44
N ARG A 32 -4.13 -4.60 5.25
CA ARG A 32 -2.73 -4.57 4.79
C ARG A 32 -2.41 -5.71 3.83
N GLU A 33 -2.60 -6.95 4.28
CA GLU A 33 -2.19 -8.13 3.52
C GLU A 33 -2.95 -8.20 2.20
N LEU A 34 -4.27 -8.02 2.24
CA LEU A 34 -5.11 -8.09 1.06
C LEU A 34 -4.84 -6.96 0.06
N LEU A 35 -4.78 -5.70 0.52
CA LEU A 35 -4.54 -4.55 -0.35
C LEU A 35 -3.14 -4.57 -0.96
N THR A 36 -2.13 -5.01 -0.21
CA THR A 36 -0.76 -5.12 -0.74
C THR A 36 -0.72 -6.17 -1.85
N ALA A 37 -1.22 -7.38 -1.61
CA ALA A 37 -1.21 -8.45 -2.61
C ALA A 37 -2.04 -8.11 -3.86
N LEU A 38 -3.24 -7.52 -3.68
CA LEU A 38 -4.09 -7.07 -4.79
C LEU A 38 -3.41 -5.95 -5.58
N GLY A 39 -2.84 -4.97 -4.90
CA GLY A 39 -2.17 -3.84 -5.50
C GLY A 39 -0.98 -4.21 -6.36
N GLU A 40 -0.11 -5.07 -5.82
CA GLU A 40 1.05 -5.59 -6.55
C GLU A 40 0.62 -6.41 -7.78
N LEU A 41 -0.48 -7.15 -7.68
CA LEU A 41 -1.04 -7.88 -8.83
C LEU A 41 -1.51 -6.91 -9.93
N ILE A 42 -2.24 -5.85 -9.55
CA ILE A 42 -2.70 -4.82 -10.50
C ILE A 42 -1.51 -4.08 -11.13
N LEU A 43 -0.50 -3.71 -10.35
CA LEU A 43 0.70 -3.06 -10.89
C LEU A 43 1.45 -3.97 -11.88
N ALA A 44 1.45 -5.28 -11.66
CA ALA A 44 2.12 -6.23 -12.53
C ALA A 44 1.33 -6.58 -13.81
N GLU A 45 0.01 -6.66 -13.73
CA GLU A 45 -0.84 -7.22 -14.81
C GLU A 45 -1.81 -6.21 -15.43
N GLY A 46 -1.98 -5.04 -14.82
CA GLY A 46 -2.91 -3.99 -15.24
C GLY A 46 -4.26 -4.06 -14.53
N GLU A 47 -5.15 -3.17 -14.96
CA GLU A 47 -6.50 -3.01 -14.41
C GLU A 47 -7.50 -4.07 -14.92
N GLY A 48 -8.68 -4.13 -14.29
CA GLY A 48 -9.78 -4.99 -14.74
C GLY A 48 -9.64 -6.48 -14.37
N LEU A 49 -8.76 -6.80 -13.43
CA LEU A 49 -8.54 -8.15 -12.96
C LEU A 49 -9.78 -8.71 -12.22
N PRO A 50 -10.15 -9.99 -12.44
CA PRO A 50 -11.31 -10.60 -11.77
C PRO A 50 -11.16 -10.63 -10.25
N GLU A 51 -9.93 -10.63 -9.72
CA GLU A 51 -9.62 -10.54 -8.29
C GLU A 51 -10.24 -9.30 -7.62
N VAL A 52 -10.33 -8.18 -8.33
CA VAL A 52 -10.93 -6.94 -7.79
C VAL A 52 -12.38 -7.18 -7.39
N GLU A 53 -13.15 -7.85 -8.25
CA GLU A 53 -14.56 -8.15 -7.97
C GLU A 53 -14.74 -9.24 -6.90
N LEU A 54 -13.83 -10.22 -6.84
CA LEU A 54 -13.81 -11.21 -5.76
C LEU A 54 -13.56 -10.54 -4.41
N VAL A 55 -12.59 -9.63 -4.34
CA VAL A 55 -12.28 -8.87 -3.13
C VAL A 55 -13.46 -7.99 -2.73
N ARG A 56 -14.03 -7.22 -3.68
CA ARG A 56 -15.23 -6.40 -3.45
C ARG A 56 -16.37 -7.21 -2.84
N ALA A 57 -16.68 -8.37 -3.41
CA ALA A 57 -17.72 -9.26 -2.90
C ALA A 57 -17.39 -9.81 -1.50
N ALA A 58 -16.13 -10.18 -1.25
CA ALA A 58 -15.70 -10.73 0.03
C ALA A 58 -15.72 -9.72 1.17
N VAL A 59 -15.48 -8.43 0.88
CA VAL A 59 -15.45 -7.38 1.91
C VAL A 59 -16.83 -6.77 2.19
N THR A 60 -17.78 -6.90 1.26
CA THR A 60 -19.15 -6.36 1.34
C THR A 60 -19.87 -6.67 2.67
N PRO A 61 -19.74 -7.87 3.29
CA PRO A 61 -20.41 -8.17 4.55
C PRO A 61 -19.86 -7.42 5.79
N PHE A 62 -18.74 -6.71 5.68
CA PHE A 62 -18.06 -6.10 6.82
C PHE A 62 -18.30 -4.60 6.91
N GLU A 63 -19.17 -4.21 7.84
CA GLU A 63 -19.49 -2.81 8.15
C GLU A 63 -18.26 -1.96 8.54
N HIS A 64 -17.16 -2.57 8.99
CA HIS A 64 -15.95 -1.85 9.42
C HIS A 64 -14.77 -1.99 8.45
N TRP A 65 -15.00 -2.48 7.22
CA TRP A 65 -13.95 -2.61 6.23
C TRP A 65 -13.28 -1.26 5.92
N GLU A 66 -14.06 -0.23 5.60
CA GLU A 66 -13.53 1.10 5.28
C GLU A 66 -12.70 1.69 6.43
N LYS A 67 -13.13 1.45 7.68
CA LYS A 67 -12.36 1.86 8.86
C LYS A 67 -11.02 1.12 8.94
N ALA A 68 -11.00 -0.19 8.69
CA ALA A 68 -9.76 -0.98 8.67
C ALA A 68 -8.79 -0.51 7.56
N VAL A 69 -9.32 -0.16 6.39
CA VAL A 69 -8.56 0.43 5.28
C VAL A 69 -7.98 1.79 5.68
N ALA A 70 -8.81 2.68 6.23
CA ALA A 70 -8.37 4.01 6.65
C ALA A 70 -7.29 3.95 7.74
N GLU A 71 -7.42 3.06 8.72
CA GLU A 71 -6.40 2.83 9.75
C GLU A 71 -5.08 2.35 9.16
N GLU A 72 -5.11 1.41 8.20
CA GLU A 72 -3.90 0.93 7.53
C GLU A 72 -3.25 2.01 6.67
N LEU A 73 -4.01 2.74 5.85
CA LEU A 73 -3.47 3.81 5.01
C LEU A 73 -2.89 4.94 5.86
N SER A 74 -3.55 5.33 6.95
CA SER A 74 -3.03 6.34 7.87
C SER A 74 -1.65 5.94 8.42
N LEU A 75 -1.48 4.66 8.80
CA LEU A 75 -0.19 4.17 9.28
C LEU A 75 0.86 4.13 8.17
N ALA A 76 0.53 3.55 7.01
CA ALA A 76 1.46 3.40 5.89
C ALA A 76 1.94 4.75 5.35
N CYS A 77 1.03 5.73 5.21
CA CYS A 77 1.38 7.09 4.85
C CYS A 77 2.27 7.74 5.92
N THR A 78 1.94 7.58 7.20
CA THR A 78 2.73 8.14 8.30
C THR A 78 4.15 7.56 8.32
N GLU A 79 4.30 6.26 8.11
CA GLU A 79 5.60 5.59 8.03
C GLU A 79 6.47 6.19 6.91
N HIS A 80 5.92 6.35 5.70
CA HIS A 80 6.64 6.99 4.60
C HIS A 80 7.00 8.45 4.91
N ILE A 81 6.03 9.25 5.34
CA ILE A 81 6.24 10.67 5.65
C ILE A 81 7.31 10.86 6.72
N GLN A 82 7.32 10.04 7.77
CA GLN A 82 8.33 10.09 8.83
C GLN A 82 9.68 9.54 8.38
N GLY A 83 9.68 8.58 7.46
CA GLY A 83 10.90 8.06 6.84
C GLY A 83 11.69 9.16 6.11
N VAL A 84 11.00 10.12 5.48
CA VAL A 84 11.59 11.18 4.65
C VAL A 84 12.05 12.41 5.45
N ASP A 85 12.51 12.24 6.69
CA ASP A 85 13.01 13.37 7.48
C ASP A 85 14.35 13.90 6.91
N PRO A 86 14.41 15.16 6.41
CA PRO A 86 15.60 15.72 5.76
C PRO A 86 16.86 15.68 6.64
N ARG A 87 16.70 15.64 7.96
CA ARG A 87 17.83 15.59 8.90
C ARG A 87 18.61 14.29 8.85
N TYR A 88 18.01 13.23 8.30
CA TYR A 88 18.59 11.89 8.25
C TYR A 88 18.95 11.43 6.84
N LEU A 89 18.42 12.05 5.78
CA LEU A 89 18.60 11.60 4.40
C LEU A 89 20.07 11.65 3.92
N ASP A 90 20.87 12.58 4.45
CA ASP A 90 22.31 12.69 4.14
C ASP A 90 23.20 11.75 4.98
N LEU A 91 22.63 10.96 5.90
CA LEU A 91 23.43 10.10 6.75
C LEU A 91 23.90 8.85 5.98
N PRO A 92 25.18 8.45 6.14
CA PRO A 92 25.75 7.32 5.38
C PRO A 92 25.11 5.97 5.73
N ASN A 93 24.38 5.88 6.84
CA ASN A 93 23.67 4.69 7.30
C ASN A 93 22.15 4.81 7.14
N TYR A 94 21.67 5.80 6.39
CA TYR A 94 20.25 5.90 6.06
C TYR A 94 19.84 4.76 5.13
N ASP A 95 18.76 4.06 5.48
CA ASP A 95 18.30 2.87 4.76
C ASP A 95 17.34 3.26 3.63
N PHE A 96 17.92 3.67 2.50
CA PHE A 96 17.16 4.02 1.30
C PHE A 96 16.42 2.80 0.71
N GLU A 97 16.96 1.59 0.85
CA GLU A 97 16.28 0.38 0.37
C GLU A 97 14.98 0.15 1.14
N TYR A 98 15.01 0.30 2.47
CA TYR A 98 13.81 0.23 3.30
C TYR A 98 12.79 1.30 2.92
N LEU A 99 13.23 2.55 2.73
CA LEU A 99 12.36 3.65 2.34
C LEU A 99 11.65 3.37 1.01
N VAL A 100 12.41 2.99 -0.02
CA VAL A 100 11.86 2.68 -1.34
C VAL A 100 10.86 1.53 -1.25
N ALA A 101 11.22 0.43 -0.57
CA ALA A 101 10.32 -0.70 -0.41
C ALA A 101 9.05 -0.34 0.37
N ALA A 102 9.13 0.56 1.35
CA ALA A 102 7.95 1.07 2.07
C ALA A 102 7.04 1.87 1.13
N ARG A 103 7.62 2.69 0.25
CA ARG A 103 6.87 3.49 -0.73
C ARG A 103 6.22 2.64 -1.82
N GLU A 104 6.89 1.59 -2.29
CA GLU A 104 6.34 0.61 -3.24
C GLU A 104 5.13 -0.14 -2.64
N ARG A 105 5.24 -0.58 -1.37
CA ARG A 105 4.11 -1.20 -0.67
C ARG A 105 2.94 -0.23 -0.47
N LEU A 106 3.22 1.05 -0.19
CA LEU A 106 2.19 2.08 -0.12
C LEU A 106 1.52 2.29 -1.47
N GLU A 107 2.28 2.32 -2.56
CA GLU A 107 1.75 2.42 -3.93
C GLU A 107 0.79 1.29 -4.24
N ALA A 108 1.20 0.04 -3.99
CA ALA A 108 0.35 -1.13 -4.17
C ALA A 108 -0.98 -0.97 -3.42
N ARG A 109 -0.94 -0.57 -2.15
CA ARG A 109 -2.17 -0.37 -1.36
C ARG A 109 -3.06 0.72 -1.93
N LEU A 110 -2.50 1.84 -2.37
CA LEU A 110 -3.27 2.93 -2.99
C LEU A 110 -3.91 2.48 -4.32
N THR A 111 -3.17 1.74 -5.15
CA THR A 111 -3.68 1.15 -6.40
C THR A 111 -4.84 0.19 -6.13
N ALA A 112 -4.73 -0.66 -5.12
CA ALA A 112 -5.81 -1.57 -4.75
C ALA A 112 -7.06 -0.82 -4.27
N VAL A 113 -6.87 0.23 -3.47
CA VAL A 113 -7.97 1.05 -2.92
C VAL A 113 -8.70 1.79 -4.04
N ASP A 114 -7.96 2.36 -4.99
CA ASP A 114 -8.52 3.01 -6.18
C ASP A 114 -9.33 2.01 -7.04
N ALA A 115 -8.77 0.84 -7.33
CA ALA A 115 -9.46 -0.21 -8.07
C ALA A 115 -10.73 -0.72 -7.37
N LEU A 116 -10.74 -0.71 -6.02
CA LEU A 116 -11.92 -1.04 -5.22
C LEU A 116 -12.92 0.12 -5.13
N GLY A 117 -12.62 1.30 -5.67
CA GLY A 117 -13.50 2.48 -5.62
C GLY A 117 -13.69 3.00 -4.19
N LEU A 118 -12.67 2.84 -3.35
CA LEU A 118 -12.67 3.31 -1.96
C LEU A 118 -12.00 4.68 -1.88
N GLU A 119 -12.49 5.54 -0.99
CA GLU A 119 -11.94 6.88 -0.83
C GLU A 119 -10.68 6.89 0.05
N VAL A 120 -9.71 7.72 -0.34
CA VAL A 120 -8.52 8.03 0.45
C VAL A 120 -8.55 9.51 0.81
N SER A 121 -8.12 9.84 2.03
CA SER A 121 -7.99 11.23 2.47
C SER A 121 -7.04 12.01 1.56
N GLU A 122 -7.54 13.06 0.90
CA GLU A 122 -6.74 13.97 0.08
C GLU A 122 -5.59 14.61 0.87
N ASP A 123 -5.81 14.93 2.15
CA ASP A 123 -4.74 15.46 3.02
C ASP A 123 -3.58 14.47 3.16
N LEU A 124 -3.88 13.17 3.32
CA LEU A 124 -2.84 12.14 3.40
C LEU A 124 -2.10 12.01 2.08
N LEU A 125 -2.80 12.01 0.95
CA LEU A 125 -2.18 11.95 -0.38
C LEU A 125 -1.27 13.15 -0.64
N ASN A 126 -1.72 14.36 -0.30
CA ASN A 126 -0.93 15.58 -0.44
C ASN A 126 0.35 15.53 0.40
N ARG A 127 0.28 15.00 1.63
CA ARG A 127 1.44 14.85 2.51
C ARG A 127 2.43 13.79 2.00
N VAL A 128 1.94 12.68 1.44
CA VAL A 128 2.77 11.68 0.76
C VAL A 128 3.47 12.31 -0.44
N ALA A 129 2.76 13.08 -1.26
CA ALA A 129 3.35 13.76 -2.41
C ALA A 129 4.40 14.82 -2.04
N GLU A 130 4.25 15.50 -0.90
CA GLU A 130 5.30 16.37 -0.35
C GLU A 130 6.52 15.55 0.08
N ALA A 131 6.33 14.44 0.80
CA ALA A 131 7.42 13.56 1.18
C ALA A 131 8.15 13.01 -0.06
N ASP A 132 7.43 12.55 -1.09
CA ASP A 132 8.02 12.11 -2.35
C ASP A 132 8.92 13.20 -2.98
N ARG A 133 8.47 14.46 -2.97
CA ARG A 133 9.27 15.60 -3.47
C ARG A 133 10.53 15.87 -2.65
N VAL A 134 10.49 15.63 -1.34
CA VAL A 134 11.65 15.83 -0.45
C VAL A 134 12.73 14.78 -0.67
N VAL A 135 12.36 13.50 -0.84
CA VAL A 135 13.35 12.42 -1.01
C VAL A 135 13.90 12.31 -2.44
N GLU A 136 13.15 12.76 -3.45
CA GLU A 136 13.51 12.60 -4.87
C GLU A 136 14.95 13.03 -5.22
N PRO A 137 15.49 14.18 -4.76
CA PRO A 137 16.88 14.55 -5.04
C PRO A 137 17.90 13.52 -4.54
N TYR A 138 17.67 12.95 -3.35
CA TYR A 138 18.55 11.95 -2.74
C TYR A 138 18.49 10.63 -3.50
N LEU A 139 17.30 10.21 -3.92
CA LEU A 139 17.14 9.00 -4.73
C LEU A 139 17.84 9.13 -6.09
N ARG A 140 17.78 10.31 -6.72
CA ARG A 140 18.53 10.57 -7.96
C ARG A 140 20.04 10.51 -7.77
N GLU A 141 20.55 11.02 -6.65
CA GLU A 141 21.96 10.93 -6.32
C GLU A 141 22.40 9.46 -6.20
N GLN A 142 21.64 8.67 -5.44
CA GLN A 142 21.89 7.24 -5.26
C GLN A 142 21.85 6.45 -6.58
N ARG A 143 20.99 6.85 -7.53
CA ARG A 143 20.91 6.26 -8.88
C ARG A 143 22.02 6.74 -9.83
N GLY A 144 22.84 7.72 -9.41
CA GLY A 144 23.86 8.33 -10.26
C GLY A 144 23.32 9.29 -11.31
N GLU A 145 22.07 9.75 -11.17
CA GLU A 145 21.37 10.61 -12.13
C GLU A 145 21.70 12.09 -11.96
N LEU A 146 22.38 12.48 -10.87
CA LEU A 146 22.86 13.84 -10.62
C LEU A 146 24.29 14.11 -11.15
N GLY A 147 24.80 13.25 -12.04
CA GLY A 147 26.13 13.35 -12.65
C GLY A 147 26.13 13.73 -14.13
N ALA A 148 25.86 15.00 -14.46
CA ALA A 148 26.32 15.66 -15.69
C ALA A 148 26.23 17.19 -15.53
N ASN A 149 27.24 17.78 -14.87
CA ASN A 149 27.60 19.19 -15.03
C ASN A 149 29.11 19.29 -15.23
#